data_AF-A0A855IM26-F1
#
_entry.id   AF-A0A855IM26-F1
#
_cell.length_a   1.000
_cell.length_b   1.000
_cell.length_c   1.000
_cell.angle_alpha   90.00
_cell.angle_beta   90.00
_cell.angle_gamma   90.00
#
_symmetry.space_group_name_H-M   'P 1'
#
loop_
_entity.id
_entity.type
_entity.pdbx_description
1 polymer ?
#
loop_
_entity_poly.entity_id
_entity_poly.type
_entity_poly.pdbx_seq_one_letter_code
_entity_poly.pdbx_strand_id
1 'polypeptide(L)' 'MDEIIGWKGLSESERDSVMDSLSGASSTHQCPQCNAPAQCDISAGKETCWCFELEKRDTSSIPKGDVCMCRKCLSALPIQ' A
#
# COMPACT_ATOMS: atom_id res chain seq x y z
N MET A 1 5.85 0.01 -13.82
CA MET A 1 5.42 -0.83 -12.68
C MET A 1 6.70 -1.46 -12.16
N ASP A 2 7.37 -0.73 -11.27
CA ASP A 2 8.77 -0.98 -10.88
C ASP A 2 8.93 -2.22 -9.97
N GLU A 3 7.81 -2.83 -9.59
CA GLU A 3 7.75 -4.02 -8.75
C GLU A 3 8.32 -5.27 -9.41
N ILE A 4 8.31 -5.36 -10.75
CA ILE A 4 9.00 -6.45 -11.46
C ILE A 4 10.51 -6.13 -11.60
N ILE A 5 10.89 -4.86 -11.53
CA ILE A 5 12.26 -4.38 -11.72
C ILE A 5 13.07 -4.53 -10.42
N GLY A 6 12.47 -4.28 -9.26
CA GLY A 6 13.09 -4.42 -7.94
C GLY A 6 13.11 -5.84 -7.37
N TRP A 7 12.25 -6.75 -7.86
CA TRP A 7 12.09 -8.10 -7.30
C TRP A 7 13.39 -8.88 -7.20
N LYS A 8 14.27 -8.76 -8.21
CA LYS A 8 15.58 -9.43 -8.24
C LYS A 8 16.52 -8.97 -7.12
N GLY A 9 16.35 -7.75 -6.62
CA GLY A 9 17.16 -7.18 -5.54
C GLY A 9 16.67 -7.56 -4.13
N LEU A 10 15.43 -8.06 -4.01
CA LEU A 10 14.88 -8.52 -2.73
C LEU A 10 15.38 -9.92 -2.38
N SER A 11 15.73 -10.11 -1.11
CA SER A 11 15.92 -11.42 -0.48
C SER A 11 14.61 -12.22 -0.46
N GLU A 12 14.71 -13.53 -0.21
CA GLU A 12 13.54 -14.41 -0.10
C GLU A 12 12.56 -13.93 0.98
N SER A 13 13.06 -13.57 2.16
CA SER A 13 12.24 -13.04 3.26
C SER A 13 11.55 -11.72 2.93
N GLU A 14 12.21 -10.85 2.16
CA GLU A 14 11.60 -9.58 1.74
C GLU A 14 10.50 -9.82 0.71
N ARG A 15 10.71 -10.77 -0.22
CA ARG A 15 9.69 -11.18 -1.19
C ARG A 15 8.47 -11.78 -0.49
N ASP A 16 8.68 -12.65 0.48
CA ASP A 16 7.58 -13.23 1.28
C ASP A 16 6.79 -12.14 2.00
N SER A 17 7.49 -11.17 2.62
CA SER A 17 6.84 -10.04 3.29
C SER A 17 6.01 -9.18 2.33
N VAL A 18 6.49 -8.99 1.10
CA VAL A 18 5.74 -8.30 0.03
C VAL A 18 4.50 -9.12 -0.36
N MET A 19 4.63 -10.43 -0.55
CA MET A 19 3.51 -11.31 -0.89
C MET A 19 2.46 -11.36 0.21
N ASP A 20 2.85 -11.39 1.47
CA ASP A 20 1.94 -11.33 2.62
C ASP A 20 1.14 -10.02 2.63
N SER A 21 1.81 -8.92 2.32
CA SER A 21 1.16 -7.60 2.25
C SER A 21 0.19 -7.50 1.07
N LEU A 22 0.54 -8.07 -0.08
CA LEU A 22 -0.30 -8.05 -1.29
C LEU A 22 -1.49 -9.01 -1.20
N SER A 23 -1.31 -10.15 -0.54
CA SER A 23 -2.38 -11.13 -0.28
C SER A 23 -3.32 -10.69 0.85
N GLY A 24 -2.89 -9.74 1.68
CA GLY A 24 -3.61 -9.29 2.88
C GLY A 24 -3.43 -10.23 4.07
N ALA A 25 -2.46 -11.14 4.03
CA ALA A 25 -2.06 -11.96 5.17
C ALA A 25 -1.41 -11.10 6.28
N SER A 26 -0.74 -10.01 5.89
CA SER A 26 -0.31 -8.95 6.80
C SER A 26 -1.15 -7.68 6.56
N SER A 27 -1.45 -6.97 7.65
CA SER A 27 -2.27 -5.76 7.61
C SER A 27 -2.03 -4.94 8.87
N THR A 28 -2.06 -3.61 8.73
CA THR A 28 -2.01 -2.71 9.89
C THR A 28 -3.38 -2.16 10.27
N HIS A 29 -4.32 -2.09 9.32
CA HIS A 29 -5.68 -1.58 9.54
C HIS A 29 -6.65 -2.07 8.45
N GLN A 30 -7.93 -1.72 8.59
CA GLN A 30 -8.93 -1.93 7.55
C GLN A 30 -9.03 -0.70 6.65
N CYS A 31 -9.13 -0.92 5.33
CA CYS A 31 -9.30 0.16 4.37
C CYS A 31 -10.63 0.89 4.61
N PRO A 32 -10.64 2.22 4.76
CA PRO A 32 -11.87 2.98 5.03
C PRO A 32 -12.87 2.95 3.86
N GLN A 33 -12.43 2.60 2.64
CA GLN A 33 -13.27 2.59 1.45
C GLN A 33 -13.95 1.24 1.18
N CYS A 34 -13.25 0.13 1.42
CA CYS A 34 -13.74 -1.21 1.07
C CYS A 34 -13.72 -2.20 2.22
N ASN A 35 -13.23 -1.80 3.40
CA ASN A 35 -13.09 -2.62 4.60
C ASN A 35 -12.27 -3.91 4.37
N ALA A 36 -11.40 -3.91 3.35
CA ALA A 36 -10.41 -4.95 3.13
C ALA A 36 -9.10 -4.62 3.88
N PRO A 37 -8.25 -5.63 4.17
CA PRO A 37 -6.94 -5.42 4.76
C PRO A 37 -6.12 -4.37 4.01
N ALA A 38 -5.46 -3.49 4.76
CA ALA A 38 -4.58 -2.45 4.25
C ALA A 38 -3.26 -2.45 5.02
N GLN A 39 -2.17 -2.51 4.26
CA GLN A 39 -0.81 -2.44 4.78
C GLN A 39 -0.29 -1.00 4.70
N CYS A 40 0.21 -0.48 5.81
CA CYS A 40 0.98 0.76 5.89
C CYS A 40 2.31 0.45 6.57
N ASP A 41 3.40 0.55 5.81
CA ASP A 41 4.73 0.19 6.31
C ASP A 41 5.25 1.18 7.36
N ILE A 42 4.87 2.46 7.30
CA ILE A 42 5.18 3.44 8.35
C ILE A 42 4.54 3.02 9.68
N SER A 43 3.26 2.64 9.65
CA SER A 43 2.55 2.14 10.84
C SER A 43 3.12 0.82 11.35
N ALA A 44 3.75 0.03 10.48
CA ALA A 44 4.47 -1.19 10.84
C ALA A 44 5.92 -0.91 11.32
N GLY A 45 6.33 0.36 11.44
CA GLY A 45 7.64 0.76 11.96
C GLY A 45 8.77 0.89 10.93
N LYS A 46 8.46 0.85 9.63
CA LYS A 46 9.44 1.08 8.55
C LYS A 46 9.57 2.57 8.23
N GLU A 47 10.63 2.93 7.52
CA GLU A 47 10.91 4.33 7.13
C GLU A 47 10.19 4.77 5.86
N THR A 48 9.80 3.83 5.00
CA THR A 48 9.13 4.08 3.72
C THR A 48 7.83 3.28 3.61
N CYS A 49 6.94 3.70 2.73
CA CYS A 49 5.70 2.99 2.41
C CYS A 49 5.56 2.80 0.91
N TRP A 50 5.01 1.65 0.50
CA TRP A 50 4.72 1.35 -0.91
C TRP A 50 3.95 2.47 -1.63
N CYS A 51 3.11 3.23 -0.92
CA CYS A 51 2.31 4.28 -1.54
C CYS A 51 3.15 5.50 -1.97
N PHE A 52 4.39 5.63 -1.50
CA PHE A 52 5.30 6.71 -1.89
C PHE A 52 5.82 6.53 -3.32
N GLU A 53 5.81 5.30 -3.82
CA GLU A 53 6.18 4.97 -5.20
C GLU A 53 4.99 5.11 -6.17
N LEU A 54 3.79 5.38 -5.64
CA LEU A 54 2.60 5.61 -6.45
C LEU A 54 2.57 7.07 -6.93
N GLU A 55 2.23 7.28 -8.20
CA GLU A 55 1.85 8.60 -8.71
C GLU A 55 0.77 9.23 -7.83
N LYS A 56 0.91 10.55 -7.60
CA LYS A 56 0.05 11.30 -6.70
C LYS A 56 -1.41 11.21 -7.16
N ARG A 57 -2.27 10.80 -6.25
CA ARG A 57 -3.70 10.61 -6.50
C ARG A 57 -4.49 11.82 -6.05
N ASP A 58 -5.55 12.14 -6.78
CA ASP A 58 -6.54 13.11 -6.35
C ASP A 58 -7.41 12.51 -5.24
N THR A 59 -7.18 12.99 -4.02
CA THR A 59 -7.94 12.60 -2.81
C THR A 59 -8.92 13.68 -2.38
N SER A 60 -9.14 14.73 -3.18
CA SER A 60 -9.97 15.89 -2.83
C SER A 60 -11.44 15.52 -2.53
N SER A 61 -11.94 14.46 -3.17
CA SER A 61 -13.31 13.95 -3.00
C SER A 61 -13.46 12.93 -1.87
N ILE A 62 -12.36 12.55 -1.21
CA ILE A 62 -12.36 11.50 -0.18
C ILE A 62 -12.47 12.14 1.20
N PRO A 63 -13.37 11.63 2.07
CA PRO A 63 -13.41 12.05 3.46
C PRO A 63 -12.04 11.92 4.09
N LYS A 64 -11.58 12.99 4.77
CA LYS A 64 -10.33 12.91 5.54
C LYS A 64 -10.48 11.83 6.60
N GLY A 65 -9.56 10.87 6.58
CA GLY A 65 -9.48 9.79 7.56
C GLY A 65 -8.09 9.72 8.16
N ASP A 66 -7.99 9.10 9.33
CA ASP A 66 -6.73 8.95 10.07
C ASP A 66 -5.87 7.78 9.56
N VAL A 67 -6.41 6.96 8.65
CA VAL A 67 -5.77 5.75 8.13
C VAL A 67 -5.76 5.71 6.60
N CYS A 68 -4.82 4.96 6.03
CA CYS A 68 -4.61 4.87 4.59
C CYS A 68 -5.70 4.04 3.89
N MET A 69 -5.85 4.25 2.58
CA MET A 69 -6.61 3.32 1.72
C MET A 69 -5.74 2.14 1.32
N CYS A 70 -6.35 0.98 1.05
CA CYS A 70 -5.62 -0.14 0.48
C CYS A 70 -5.15 0.20 -0.94
N ARG A 71 -4.19 -0.57 -1.42
CA ARG A 71 -3.56 -0.37 -2.73
C ARG A 71 -4.54 -0.35 -3.89
N LYS A 72 -5.53 -1.24 -3.87
CA LYS A 72 -6.58 -1.31 -4.90
C LYS A 72 -7.41 -0.03 -4.94
N CYS A 73 -7.86 0.46 -3.78
CA CYS A 73 -8.71 1.64 -3.73
C CYS A 73 -7.93 2.93 -4.03
N LEU A 74 -6.71 3.08 -3.50
CA LEU A 74 -5.89 4.26 -3.76
C LEU A 74 -5.50 4.36 -5.25
N SER A 75 -5.11 3.24 -5.87
CA SER A 75 -4.69 3.23 -7.28
C SER A 75 -5.84 3.43 -8.27
N ALA A 76 -7.08 3.22 -7.82
CA ALA A 76 -8.28 3.45 -8.63
C ALA A 76 -8.70 4.94 -8.68
N LEU A 77 -8.09 5.79 -7.85
CA LEU A 77 -8.37 7.22 -7.86
C LEU A 77 -7.75 7.91 -9.09
N PRO A 78 -8.36 9.00 -9.56
CA PRO A 78 -7.77 9.86 -10.58
C PRO A 78 -6.37 10.32 -10.18
N ILE A 79 -5.52 10.55 -11.17
CA ILE A 79 -4.20 11.15 -10.96
C ILE A 79 -4.36 12.67 -10.87
N GLN A 80 -3.53 13.32 -10.05
CA GLN A 80 -3.47 14.77 -9.92
C GLN A 80 -2.56 15.42 -10.98
#